data_AF-A0A2V4A271-F1
#
_entry.id   AF-A0A2V4A271-F1
#
_cell.length_a   1.000
_cell.length_b   1.000
_cell.length_c   1.000
_cell.angle_alpha   90.00
_cell.angle_beta   90.00
_cell.angle_gamma   90.00
#
_symmetry.space_group_name_H-M   'P 1'
#
loop_
_entity.id
_entity.type
_entity.pdbx_description
1 polymer ?
#
loop_
_entity_poly.entity_id
_entity_poly.type
_entity_poly.pdbx_seq_one_letter_code
_entity_poly.pdbx_strand_id
1 'polypeptide(L)'
;MKNQFILKNIVAIIICLINIWWTYDNAYLLYCYHFKSVFYFSMYPDWVLVVNSLIGLLGLISGILVINGKIKLWIAITFNLLIWTLGLLIK
;
A
#
# COMPACT_ATOMS: atom_id res chain seq x y z
N MET A 1 -6.56 29.45 -1.35
CA MET A 1 -5.47 28.69 -0.68
C MET A 1 -5.97 27.59 0.27
N LYS A 2 -6.93 27.84 1.17
CA LYS A 2 -7.42 26.85 2.15
C LYS A 2 -7.97 25.54 1.53
N ASN A 3 -8.74 25.63 0.43
CA ASN A 3 -9.26 24.44 -0.27
C ASN A 3 -8.19 23.53 -0.84
N GLN A 4 -7.08 24.08 -1.35
CA GLN A 4 -5.99 23.28 -1.91
C GLN A 4 -5.25 22.47 -0.83
N PHE A 5 -5.13 23.04 0.37
CA PHE A 5 -4.56 22.35 1.52
C PHE A 5 -5.45 21.19 2.00
N ILE A 6 -6.77 21.43 2.07
CA ILE A 6 -7.75 20.39 2.44
C ILE A 6 -7.73 19.25 1.43
N LEU A 7 -7.77 19.57 0.13
CA LEU A 7 -7.72 18.58 -0.95
C LEU A 7 -6.46 17.72 -0.84
N LYS A 8 -5.29 18.35 -0.64
CA LYS A 8 -4.01 17.65 -0.47
C LYS A 8 -4.08 16.60 0.65
N ASN A 9 -4.61 16.97 1.81
CA ASN A 9 -4.69 16.07 2.95
C ASN A 9 -5.68 14.93 2.71
N ILE A 10 -6.81 15.20 2.05
CA ILE A 10 -7.77 14.15 1.66
C ILE A 10 -7.09 13.13 0.75
N VAL A 11 -6.37 13.57 -0.29
CA VAL A 11 -5.67 12.64 -1.19
C VAL A 11 -4.60 11.84 -0.43
N ALA A 12 -3.86 12.47 0.48
CA ALA A 12 -2.86 11.77 1.30
C ALA A 12 -3.48 10.71 2.22
N ILE A 13 -4.65 11.00 2.80
CA ILE A 13 -5.41 10.03 3.61
C ILE A 13 -5.88 8.86 2.74
N ILE A 14 -6.37 9.12 1.54
CA ILE A 14 -6.77 8.06 0.60
C ILE A 14 -5.57 7.16 0.26
N ILE A 15 -4.39 7.74 0.00
CA ILE A 15 -3.15 6.97 -0.22
C ILE A 15 -2.86 6.07 0.99
N CYS A 16 -2.97 6.58 2.21
CA CYS A 16 -2.77 5.77 3.42
C CYS A 16 -3.77 4.61 3.49
N LEU A 17 -5.06 4.86 3.26
CA LEU A 17 -6.10 3.83 3.35
C LEU A 17 -5.92 2.72 2.32
N ILE A 18 -5.60 3.07 1.07
CA ILE A 18 -5.33 2.08 0.01
C ILE A 18 -4.15 1.18 0.41
N ASN A 19 -3.07 1.77 0.92
CA ASN A 19 -1.89 1.03 1.31
C ASN A 19 -2.09 0.17 2.57
N ILE A 20 -2.88 0.64 3.54
CA ILE A 20 -3.28 -0.17 4.71
C ILE A 20 -4.06 -1.39 4.24
N TRP A 21 -5.04 -1.20 3.35
CA TRP A 21 -5.81 -2.30 2.79
C TRP A 21 -4.92 -3.28 2.02
N TRP A 22 -3.99 -2.79 1.20
CA TRP A 22 -3.04 -3.60 0.46
C TRP A 22 -2.15 -4.44 1.38
N THR A 23 -1.56 -3.83 2.42
CA THR A 23 -0.76 -4.55 3.40
C THR A 23 -1.60 -5.60 4.14
N TYR A 24 -2.82 -5.24 4.53
CA TYR A 24 -3.73 -6.17 5.21
C TYR A 24 -4.08 -7.38 4.34
N ASP A 25 -4.43 -7.18 3.06
CA ASP A 25 -4.77 -8.27 2.13
C ASP A 25 -3.63 -9.28 2.01
N ASN A 26 -2.41 -8.81 1.77
CA ASN A 26 -1.26 -9.69 1.59
C ASN A 26 -0.84 -10.38 2.90
N ALA A 27 -0.88 -9.67 4.03
CA ALA A 27 -0.61 -10.28 5.33
C ALA A 27 -1.68 -11.30 5.74
N TYR A 28 -2.95 -11.03 5.41
CA TYR A 28 -4.06 -11.94 5.67
C TYR A 28 -3.97 -13.20 4.82
N LEU A 29 -3.61 -13.09 3.54
CA LEU A 29 -3.32 -14.26 2.70
C LEU A 29 -2.18 -15.10 3.28
N LEU A 30 -1.07 -14.45 3.66
CA LEU A 30 0.08 -15.14 4.25
C LEU A 30 -0.32 -15.88 5.53
N TYR A 31 -1.14 -15.24 6.37
CA TYR A 31 -1.68 -15.86 7.58
C TYR A 31 -2.59 -17.05 7.24
N CYS A 32 -3.48 -16.91 6.26
CA CYS A 32 -4.35 -18.01 5.85
C CYS A 32 -3.57 -19.19 5.30
N TYR A 33 -2.45 -18.97 4.61
CA TYR A 33 -1.64 -20.04 4.01
C TYR A 33 -0.91 -20.89 5.05
N HIS A 34 -0.52 -20.29 6.18
CA HIS A 34 0.27 -20.98 7.22
C HIS A 34 -0.54 -21.45 8.42
N PHE A 35 -1.61 -20.73 8.76
CA PHE A 35 -2.33 -20.94 10.02
C PHE A 35 -3.78 -21.37 9.82
N LYS A 36 -4.32 -21.28 8.61
CA LYS A 36 -5.64 -21.82 8.28
C LYS A 36 -5.49 -22.92 7.24
N SER A 37 -6.31 -23.96 7.32
CA SER A 37 -6.37 -25.01 6.29
C SER A 37 -7.15 -24.57 5.04
N VAL A 38 -7.00 -23.29 4.64
CA VAL A 38 -7.68 -22.73 3.48
C VAL A 38 -6.77 -22.92 2.27
N PHE A 39 -7.12 -23.89 1.42
CA PHE A 39 -6.46 -24.11 0.14
C PHE A 39 -7.09 -23.20 -0.91
N TYR A 40 -6.30 -22.25 -1.41
CA TYR A 40 -6.68 -21.41 -2.54
C TYR A 40 -6.32 -22.13 -3.85
N PHE A 41 -7.18 -22.03 -4.86
CA PHE A 41 -6.94 -22.63 -6.18
C PHE A 41 -5.67 -22.10 -6.85
N SER A 42 -5.24 -20.88 -6.49
CA SER A 42 -3.97 -20.29 -6.86
C SER A 42 -3.35 -19.66 -5.61
N MET A 43 -2.22 -20.20 -5.15
CA MET A 43 -1.44 -19.67 -4.03
C MET A 43 -0.27 -18.86 -4.57
N TYR A 44 -0.20 -17.60 -4.15
CA TYR A 44 1.00 -16.79 -4.31
C TYR A 44 2.13 -17.34 -3.42
N PRO A 45 3.39 -17.34 -3.89
CA PRO A 45 4.52 -17.68 -3.03
C PRO A 45 4.61 -16.75 -1.82
N ASP A 46 5.04 -17.27 -0.67
CA ASP A 46 5.10 -16.48 0.57
C ASP A 46 5.99 -15.23 0.44
N TRP A 47 7.11 -15.36 -0.26
CA TRP A 47 8.02 -14.24 -0.50
C TRP A 47 7.34 -13.12 -1.31
N VAL A 48 6.42 -13.44 -2.21
CA VAL A 48 5.63 -12.46 -2.97
C VAL A 48 4.70 -11.68 -2.04
N LEU A 49 4.04 -12.37 -1.11
CA LEU A 49 3.14 -11.75 -0.13
C LEU A 49 3.89 -10.87 0.87
N VAL A 50 5.08 -11.30 1.32
CA VAL A 50 5.95 -10.50 2.18
C VAL A 50 6.41 -9.23 1.46
N VAL A 51 6.89 -9.35 0.22
CA VAL A 51 7.31 -8.19 -0.59
C VAL A 51 6.14 -7.23 -0.83
N ASN A 52 4.96 -7.74 -1.17
CA ASN A 52 3.77 -6.91 -1.37
C ASN A 52 3.30 -6.23 -0.07
N SER A 53 3.45 -6.88 1.07
CA SER A 53 3.15 -6.27 2.38
C SER A 53 4.09 -5.10 2.68
N LEU A 54 5.39 -5.27 2.40
CA LEU A 54 6.40 -4.21 2.54
C LEU A 54 6.15 -3.04 1.58
N ILE A 55 5.75 -3.32 0.33
CA ILE A 55 5.35 -2.30 -0.64
C ILE A 55 4.21 -1.44 -0.08
N GLY A 56 3.16 -2.06 0.47
CA GLY A 56 2.06 -1.33 1.09
C GLY A 56 2.52 -0.47 2.27
N LEU A 57 3.44 -0.97 3.11
CA LEU A 57 4.00 -0.17 4.21
C LEU A 57 4.80 1.05 3.71
N LEU A 58 5.59 0.91 2.64
CA LEU A 58 6.30 2.03 2.02
C LEU A 58 5.32 3.07 1.46
N GLY A 59 4.24 2.63 0.82
CA GLY A 59 3.18 3.51 0.33
C GLY A 59 2.47 4.26 1.48
N LEU A 60 2.20 3.57 2.60
CA LEU A 60 1.65 4.20 3.81
C LEU A 60 2.57 5.29 4.37
N ILE A 61 3.88 5.01 4.48
CA ILE A 61 4.88 5.99 4.94
C ILE A 61 4.85 7.23 4.04
N SER A 62 4.76 7.05 2.72
CA SER A 62 4.68 8.19 1.79
C SER A 62 3.46 9.08 2.03
N GLY A 63 2.29 8.51 2.32
CA GLY A 63 1.08 9.26 2.65
C GLY A 63 1.24 10.08 3.95
N ILE A 64 1.83 9.47 4.99
CA ILE A 64 2.15 10.15 6.26
C ILE A 64 3.13 11.32 6.03
N LEU A 65 4.16 11.13 5.19
CA LEU A 65 5.12 12.18 4.87
C LEU A 65 4.45 13.36 4.13
N VAL A 66 3.42 13.13 3.32
CA VAL A 66 2.65 14.20 2.68
C VAL A 66 1.84 15.01 3.70
N ILE A 67 1.18 14.33 4.64
CA ILE A 67 0.38 14.95 5.72
C ILE A 67 1.29 15.82 6.59
N ASN A 68 2.46 15.31 6.95
CA ASN A 68 3.47 16.03 7.74
C ASN A 68 4.21 17.12 6.95
N GLY A 69 3.87 17.32 5.67
CA GLY A 69 4.50 18.33 4.82
C GLY A 69 5.96 18.07 4.47
N LYS A 70 6.47 16.84 4.68
CA LYS A 70 7.86 16.45 4.40
C LYS A 70 8.11 16.23 2.91
N ILE A 71 7.11 15.78 2.16
CA ILE A 71 7.18 15.60 0.70
C ILE A 71 5.98 16.23 -0.01
N LYS A 72 6.14 16.53 -1.31
CA LYS A 72 5.06 17.05 -2.17
C LYS A 72 4.09 15.93 -2.54
N LEU A 73 2.80 16.26 -2.68
CA LEU A 73 1.76 15.29 -3.01
C LEU A 73 2.05 14.54 -4.33
N TRP A 74 2.50 15.25 -5.37
CA TRP A 74 2.79 14.63 -6.66
C TRP A 74 3.90 13.58 -6.58
N ILE A 75 4.90 13.78 -5.71
CA ILE A 75 5.98 12.80 -5.49
C ILE A 75 5.39 11.52 -4.90
N ALA A 76 4.51 11.64 -3.91
CA ALA A 76 3.84 10.49 -3.31
C ALA A 76 2.93 9.77 -4.30
N ILE A 77 2.18 10.50 -5.14
CA ILE A 77 1.33 9.87 -6.17
C ILE A 77 2.17 9.08 -7.16
N THR A 78 3.23 9.67 -7.72
CA THR A 78 4.11 8.97 -8.68
C THR A 78 4.79 7.76 -8.02
N PHE A 79 5.26 7.91 -6.78
CA PHE A 79 5.85 6.81 -6.02
C PHE A 79 4.85 5.66 -5.80
N ASN A 80 3.62 5.96 -5.35
CA ASN A 80 2.58 4.94 -5.15
C ASN A 80 2.19 4.24 -6.45
N LEU A 81 2.07 4.99 -7.55
CA LEU A 81 1.81 4.39 -8.86
C LEU A 81 2.90 3.39 -9.26
N LEU A 82 4.18 3.72 -9.06
CA LEU A 82 5.30 2.84 -9.39
C LEU A 82 5.34 1.59 -8.51
N ILE A 83 5.13 1.72 -7.19
CA ILE A 83 5.19 0.56 -6.30
C ILE A 83 3.96 -0.34 -6.45
N TRP A 84 2.77 0.21 -6.75
CA TRP A 84 1.58 -0.60 -7.01
C TRP A 84 1.69 -1.38 -8.32
N THR A 85 2.24 -0.77 -9.38
CA THR A 85 2.49 -1.53 -10.62
C THR A 85 3.51 -2.64 -10.40
N LEU A 86 4.58 -2.37 -9.65
CA LEU A 86 5.54 -3.42 -9.26
C LEU A 86 4.88 -4.53 -8.43
N GLY A 87 4.06 -4.18 -7.44
CA GLY A 87 3.34 -5.16 -6.61
C GLY A 87 2.41 -6.05 -7.42
N LEU A 88 1.67 -5.47 -8.37
CA LEU A 88 0.80 -6.20 -9.30
C LEU A 88 1.56 -7.10 -10.29
N LEU A 89 2.76 -6.70 -10.72
CA LEU A 89 3.57 -7.51 -11.64
C LEU A 89 4.18 -8.74 -10.97
N ILE A 90 4.45 -8.65 -9.67
CA ILE A 90 5.08 -9.73 -8.89
C ILE A 90 4.02 -10.72 -8.36
N LYS A 91 2.76 -10.28 -8.23
CA LYS A 91 1.62 -11.06 -7.73
C LYS A 91 1.04 -11.94 -8.84
#